data_AF-S4RL44-F1
#
_entry.id   AF-S4RL44-F1
#
_cell.length_a   1.000
_cell.length_b   1.000
_cell.length_c   1.000
_cell.angle_alpha   90.00
_cell.angle_beta   90.00
_cell.angle_gamma   90.00
#
_symmetry.space_group_name_H-M   'P 1'
#
loop_
_entity.id
_entity.type
_entity.pdbx_description
1 polymer ?
#
loop_
_entity_poly.entity_id
_entity_poly.type
_entity_poly.pdbx_seq_one_letter_code
_entity_poly.pdbx_strand_id
1 'polypeptide(L)'
;PPCSSTQTLDSYRKYFNQIVGFFVVEERVLCCTRGLVERLHLLELWDSALTRVLAAVRTLATCCSEPELLRGLKELLISYADTMQGLGVPVQQLLSLLHDFRAQYGEALHAKWATAFQTILDGDSYSPVNLASEEECARLVIAFPLSSIPTVSSVFPASLPFSPAIPAIYTQVQEFVKACLQFSEDLHLSTTELDDMLRRSTNQLLTRALAGSLMELATRPSLGPLQLVQLSVNIGELEQSLPSLTDFISGLTGMATSATHNTLLYASDTFRDARRLAEESVESRLVGKVDEFVSLAEYAWAGEEPTGRASSYLLDLLTFLRSIFSLFSCLPRAVAKAACMACCKHLAASLLSLLLGASGSRLSAGALQQLSLDLMQCE
;
A
#
# COMPACT_ATOMS: atom_id res chain seq x y z
N PRO A 1 10.74 5.38 26.12
CA PRO A 1 9.56 5.14 26.99
C PRO A 1 8.27 5.38 26.20
N PRO A 2 7.24 4.53 26.30
CA PRO A 2 6.01 4.74 25.54
C PRO A 2 5.35 6.00 26.10
N CYS A 3 5.33 7.06 25.31
CA CYS A 3 4.60 8.28 25.64
C CYS A 3 3.12 7.91 25.75
N SER A 4 2.56 7.86 26.96
CA SER A 4 1.12 7.80 27.13
C SER A 4 0.52 9.08 26.55
N SER A 5 -0.02 8.95 25.33
CA SER A 5 -0.42 9.99 24.39
C SER A 5 -1.15 11.17 25.03
N THR A 6 -2.18 10.89 25.83
CA THR A 6 -3.02 11.89 26.51
C THR A 6 -2.31 12.67 27.63
N GLN A 7 -1.44 12.02 28.42
CA GLN A 7 -0.71 12.72 29.48
C GLN A 7 0.31 13.71 28.92
N THR A 8 0.88 13.42 27.75
CA THR A 8 1.81 14.33 27.07
C THR A 8 1.11 15.59 26.59
N LEU A 9 0.00 15.49 25.85
CA LEU A 9 -0.70 16.67 25.32
C LEU A 9 -1.19 17.63 26.40
N ASP A 10 -1.78 17.09 27.48
CA ASP A 10 -2.23 17.90 28.63
C ASP A 10 -1.08 18.56 29.37
N SER A 11 0.08 17.91 29.44
CA SER A 11 1.28 18.49 30.04
C SER A 11 1.80 19.67 29.22
N TYR A 12 1.80 19.55 27.89
CA TYR A 12 2.19 20.65 27.00
C TYR A 12 1.18 21.79 27.00
N ARG A 13 -0.12 21.50 27.07
CA ARG A 13 -1.16 22.51 27.26
C ARG A 13 -0.93 23.31 28.55
N LYS A 14 -0.65 22.63 29.67
CA LYS A 14 -0.33 23.30 30.94
C LYS A 14 0.94 24.14 30.85
N TYR A 15 1.98 23.60 30.21
CA TYR A 15 3.25 24.29 30.01
C TYR A 15 3.09 25.57 29.18
N PHE A 16 2.40 25.52 28.04
CA PHE A 16 2.12 26.71 27.23
C PHE A 16 1.27 27.72 27.99
N ASN A 17 0.21 27.28 28.68
CA ASN A 17 -0.64 28.17 29.47
C ASN A 17 0.10 28.89 30.60
N GLN A 18 1.09 28.24 31.24
CA GLN A 18 1.93 28.87 32.26
C GLN A 18 2.79 29.99 31.66
N ILE A 19 3.36 29.76 30.48
CA ILE A 19 4.15 30.78 29.78
C ILE A 19 3.26 31.95 29.36
N VAL A 20 2.11 31.68 28.74
CA VAL A 20 1.14 32.74 28.38
C VAL A 20 0.72 33.52 29.62
N GLY A 21 0.39 32.84 30.72
CA GLY A 21 -0.01 33.48 31.97
C GLY A 21 1.05 34.43 32.52
N PHE A 22 2.32 34.04 32.48
CA PHE A 22 3.43 34.91 32.85
C PHE A 22 3.49 36.17 31.97
N PHE A 23 3.48 36.02 30.65
CA PHE A 23 3.56 37.15 29.72
C PHE A 23 2.34 38.07 29.75
N VAL A 24 1.14 37.55 30.03
CA VAL A 24 -0.08 38.35 30.22
C VAL A 24 0.05 39.25 31.46
N VAL A 25 0.57 38.71 32.56
CA VAL A 25 0.78 39.49 33.79
C VAL A 25 1.85 40.56 33.56
N GLU A 26 2.98 40.20 32.95
CA GLU A 26 4.07 41.15 32.66
C GLU A 26 3.64 42.26 31.70
N GLU A 27 2.90 41.96 30.62
CA GLU A 27 2.37 42.98 29.71
C GLU A 27 1.38 43.92 30.43
N ARG A 28 0.59 43.39 31.38
CA ARG A 28 -0.30 44.22 32.19
C ARG A 28 0.46 45.11 33.17
N VAL A 29 1.53 44.60 33.79
CA VAL A 29 2.42 45.38 34.66
C VAL A 29 3.11 46.48 33.84
N LEU A 30 3.60 46.17 32.64
CA LEU A 30 4.19 47.14 31.71
C LEU A 30 3.19 48.27 31.37
N CYS A 31 1.92 47.93 31.11
CA CYS A 31 0.88 48.92 30.80
C CYS A 31 0.47 49.77 32.01
N CYS A 32 0.51 49.21 33.23
CA CYS A 32 -0.01 49.85 34.44
C CYS A 32 1.07 50.57 35.27
N THR A 33 2.35 50.31 35.04
CA THR A 33 3.47 50.87 35.82
C THR A 33 4.44 51.65 34.94
N ARG A 34 5.06 52.72 35.47
CA ARG A 34 6.09 53.49 34.76
C ARG A 34 7.47 53.09 35.29
N GLY A 35 8.30 52.47 34.44
CA GLY A 35 9.73 52.23 34.69
C GLY A 35 10.09 50.98 35.51
N LEU A 36 9.13 50.10 35.81
CA LEU A 36 9.37 48.83 36.52
C LEU A 36 9.76 47.68 35.59
N VAL A 37 9.20 47.67 34.37
CA VAL A 37 9.49 46.70 33.33
C VAL A 37 9.70 47.48 32.03
N GLU A 38 10.79 47.19 31.33
CA GLU A 38 11.06 47.74 30.01
C GLU A 38 10.67 46.74 28.92
N ARG A 39 10.14 47.24 27.80
CA ARG A 39 9.70 46.38 26.69
C ARG A 39 10.86 45.55 26.10
N LEU A 40 12.09 46.04 26.21
CA LEU A 40 13.30 45.32 25.79
C LEU A 40 13.52 44.06 26.65
N HIS A 41 13.37 44.17 27.97
CA HIS A 41 13.52 43.05 28.90
C HIS A 41 12.49 41.94 28.65
N LEU A 42 11.25 42.34 28.34
CA LEU A 42 10.16 41.41 28.03
C LEU A 42 10.42 40.64 26.73
N LEU A 43 11.07 41.27 25.74
CA LEU A 43 11.53 40.61 24.50
C LEU A 43 12.70 39.65 24.73
N GLU A 44 13.66 39.97 25.61
CA GLU A 44 14.76 39.06 25.97
C GLU A 44 14.25 37.81 26.71
N LEU A 45 13.32 38.00 27.64
CA LEU A 45 12.63 36.91 28.33
C LEU A 45 11.86 36.03 27.34
N TRP A 46 11.21 36.66 26.35
CA TRP A 46 10.56 35.93 25.27
C TRP A 46 11.54 35.09 24.48
N ASP A 47 12.67 35.63 24.03
CA ASP A 47 13.63 34.89 23.21
C ASP A 47 14.20 33.66 23.96
N SER A 48 14.45 33.81 25.26
CA SER A 48 14.85 32.71 26.14
C SER A 48 13.75 31.65 26.34
N ALA A 49 12.50 32.08 26.49
CA ALA A 49 11.35 31.18 26.61
C ALA A 49 11.08 30.45 25.29
N LEU A 50 11.12 31.19 24.19
CA LEU A 50 10.92 30.71 22.83
C LEU A 50 11.95 29.63 22.50
N THR A 51 13.24 29.87 22.73
CA THR A 51 14.30 28.86 22.49
C THR A 51 14.01 27.53 23.21
N ARG A 52 13.54 27.59 24.47
CA ARG A 52 13.18 26.40 25.25
C ARG A 52 11.90 25.73 24.74
N VAL A 53 10.89 26.51 24.38
CA VAL A 53 9.65 26.02 23.75
C VAL A 53 9.98 25.31 22.44
N LEU A 54 10.76 25.93 21.54
CA LEU A 54 11.14 25.35 20.26
C LEU A 54 11.88 24.02 20.46
N ALA A 55 12.82 23.94 21.41
CA ALA A 55 13.55 22.72 21.72
C ALA A 55 12.63 21.60 22.26
N ALA A 56 11.74 21.92 23.20
CA ALA A 56 10.81 20.96 23.78
C ALA A 56 9.81 20.42 22.75
N VAL A 57 9.33 21.30 21.87
CA VAL A 57 8.40 20.98 20.78
C VAL A 57 9.09 20.13 19.71
N ARG A 58 10.29 20.49 19.25
CA ARG A 58 11.07 19.68 18.30
C ARG A 58 11.38 18.28 18.82
N THR A 59 11.73 18.17 20.10
CA THR A 59 12.02 16.87 20.73
C THR A 59 10.81 15.95 20.68
N LEU A 60 9.62 16.45 21.04
CA LEU A 60 8.38 15.69 20.86
C LEU A 60 8.12 15.33 19.41
N ALA A 61 8.25 16.30 18.51
CA ALA A 61 7.98 16.16 17.09
C ALA A 61 8.75 14.94 16.54
N THR A 62 10.04 14.85 16.86
CA THR A 62 10.91 13.72 16.47
C THR A 62 10.58 12.39 17.17
N CYS A 63 10.00 12.41 18.36
CA CYS A 63 9.68 11.21 19.14
C CYS A 63 8.26 10.67 18.89
N CYS A 64 7.38 11.47 18.28
CA CYS A 64 5.97 11.14 18.09
C CYS A 64 5.73 10.60 16.68
N SER A 65 5.39 9.31 16.59
CA SER A 65 4.94 8.67 15.33
C SER A 65 3.43 8.64 15.19
N GLU A 66 2.68 9.17 16.16
CA GLU A 66 1.22 9.13 16.17
C GLU A 66 0.63 10.42 15.57
N PRO A 67 -0.12 10.34 14.46
CA PRO A 67 -0.61 11.53 13.76
C PRO A 67 -1.60 12.35 14.60
N GLU A 68 -2.41 11.70 15.44
CA GLU A 68 -3.38 12.41 16.29
C GLU A 68 -2.70 13.33 17.32
N LEU A 69 -1.55 12.91 17.87
CA LEU A 69 -0.76 13.71 18.78
C LEU A 69 -0.12 14.91 18.09
N LEU A 70 0.45 14.70 16.89
CA LEU A 70 1.04 15.76 16.09
C LEU A 70 -0.01 16.81 15.68
N ARG A 71 -1.23 16.36 15.34
CA ARG A 71 -2.37 17.25 15.05
C ARG A 71 -2.78 18.05 16.28
N GLY A 72 -2.96 17.40 17.44
CA GLY A 72 -3.29 18.11 18.68
C GLY A 72 -2.21 19.12 19.11
N LEU A 73 -0.94 18.78 18.88
CA LEU A 73 0.19 19.70 19.16
C LEU A 73 0.19 20.90 18.22
N LYS A 74 -0.13 20.70 16.93
CA LYS A 74 -0.32 21.77 15.96
C LYS A 74 -1.44 22.72 16.40
N GLU A 75 -2.62 22.22 16.76
CA GLU A 75 -3.75 23.02 17.23
C GLU A 75 -3.37 23.87 18.47
N LEU A 76 -2.66 23.26 19.44
CA LEU A 76 -2.15 23.98 20.60
C LEU A 76 -1.13 25.06 20.25
N LEU A 77 -0.24 24.78 19.30
CA LEU A 77 0.78 25.75 18.86
C LEU A 77 0.19 26.93 18.10
N ILE A 78 -0.83 26.70 17.28
CA ILE A 78 -1.55 27.79 16.59
C ILE A 78 -2.22 28.68 17.63
N SER A 79 -2.99 28.10 18.57
CA SER A 79 -3.61 28.86 19.65
C SER A 79 -2.58 29.62 20.52
N TYR A 80 -1.43 29.01 20.79
CA TYR A 80 -0.32 29.66 21.50
C TYR A 80 0.30 30.81 20.68
N ALA A 81 0.51 30.62 19.38
CA ALA A 81 1.04 31.66 18.51
C ALA A 81 0.07 32.85 18.41
N ASP A 82 -1.23 32.61 18.24
CA ASP A 82 -2.25 33.66 18.16
C ASP A 82 -2.33 34.47 19.45
N THR A 83 -2.30 33.80 20.61
CA THR A 83 -2.33 34.46 21.92
C THR A 83 -1.08 35.31 22.16
N MET A 84 0.11 34.81 21.82
CA MET A 84 1.36 35.56 21.96
C MET A 84 1.47 36.71 20.95
N GLN A 85 0.94 36.54 19.73
CA GLN A 85 0.85 37.60 18.74
C GLN A 85 -0.07 38.73 19.21
N GLY A 86 -1.18 38.41 19.89
CA GLY A 86 -2.07 39.38 20.54
C GLY A 86 -1.38 40.20 21.65
N LEU A 87 -0.32 39.67 22.26
CA LEU A 87 0.53 40.38 23.24
C LEU A 87 1.61 41.26 22.58
N GLY A 88 1.69 41.27 21.25
CA GLY A 88 2.64 42.09 20.49
C GLY A 88 4.06 41.53 20.44
N VAL A 89 4.20 40.20 20.60
CA VAL A 89 5.46 39.47 20.59
C VAL A 89 5.68 38.78 19.23
N PRO A 90 6.91 38.71 18.68
CA PRO A 90 7.16 38.08 17.39
C PRO A 90 7.05 36.54 17.45
N VAL A 91 6.20 35.96 16.59
CA VAL A 91 5.90 34.51 16.55
C VAL A 91 6.42 33.79 15.30
N GLN A 92 7.20 34.44 14.45
CA GLN A 92 7.67 33.89 13.17
C GLN A 92 8.42 32.55 13.32
N GLN A 93 9.18 32.36 14.39
CA GLN A 93 9.88 31.10 14.64
C GLN A 93 8.92 29.95 14.99
N LEU A 94 7.79 30.24 15.65
CA LEU A 94 6.73 29.25 15.91
C LEU A 94 6.04 28.83 14.61
N LEU A 95 5.78 29.79 13.72
CA LEU A 95 5.22 29.51 12.39
C LEU A 95 6.16 28.66 11.55
N SER A 96 7.48 28.87 11.65
CA SER A 96 8.46 28.02 10.96
C SER A 96 8.43 26.56 11.46
N LEU A 97 8.20 26.33 12.75
CA LEU A 97 8.04 24.97 13.29
C LEU A 97 6.79 24.26 12.77
N LEU A 98 5.70 24.99 12.50
CA LEU A 98 4.50 24.39 11.91
C LEU A 98 4.80 23.79 10.52
N HIS A 99 5.77 24.36 9.80
CA HIS A 99 6.24 23.78 8.55
C HIS A 99 7.04 22.48 8.77
N ASP A 100 7.92 22.45 9.77
CA ASP A 100 8.66 21.23 10.14
C ASP A 100 7.70 20.10 10.57
N PHE A 101 6.63 20.45 11.31
CA PHE A 101 5.58 19.50 11.70
C PHE A 101 4.86 18.86 10.53
N ARG A 102 4.70 19.58 9.42
CA ARG A 102 4.03 19.05 8.23
C ARG A 102 4.80 17.88 7.63
N ALA A 103 6.13 17.99 7.54
CA ALA A 103 6.96 16.93 7.01
C ALA A 103 6.87 15.67 7.89
N GLN A 104 7.00 15.84 9.21
CA GLN A 104 6.94 14.74 10.17
C GLN A 104 5.55 14.11 10.26
N TYR A 105 4.49 14.92 10.22
CA TYR A 105 3.12 14.41 10.14
C TYR A 105 2.89 13.61 8.86
N GLY A 106 3.39 14.09 7.72
CA GLY A 106 3.36 13.35 6.46
C GLY A 106 4.05 11.98 6.57
N GLU A 107 5.24 11.92 7.18
CA GLU A 107 5.95 10.66 7.42
C GLU A 107 5.19 9.72 8.38
N ALA A 108 4.64 10.25 9.47
CA ALA A 108 3.83 9.49 10.43
C ALA A 108 2.56 8.91 9.77
N LEU A 109 1.87 9.70 8.94
CA LEU A 109 0.75 9.22 8.12
C LEU A 109 1.21 8.14 7.16
N HIS A 110 2.32 8.33 6.43
CA HIS A 110 2.83 7.30 5.54
C HIS A 110 3.11 5.99 6.26
N ALA A 111 3.73 6.03 7.44
CA ALA A 111 4.02 4.84 8.24
C ALA A 111 2.73 4.13 8.69
N LYS A 112 1.76 4.86 9.26
CA LYS A 112 0.49 4.27 9.71
C LYS A 112 -0.28 3.63 8.55
N TRP A 113 -0.36 4.27 7.38
CA TRP A 113 -1.10 3.71 6.24
C TRP A 113 -0.34 2.59 5.53
N ALA A 114 1.01 2.62 5.53
CA ALA A 114 1.80 1.47 5.08
C ALA A 114 1.47 0.21 5.90
N THR A 115 1.42 0.33 7.23
CA THR A 115 1.03 -0.80 8.10
C THR A 115 -0.41 -1.24 7.90
N ALA A 116 -1.32 -0.31 7.62
CA ALA A 116 -2.72 -0.63 7.30
C ALA A 116 -2.83 -1.42 6.00
N PHE A 117 -2.11 -1.01 4.94
CA PHE A 117 -2.08 -1.76 3.68
C PHE A 117 -1.49 -3.16 3.86
N GLN A 118 -0.39 -3.30 4.60
CA GLN A 118 0.18 -4.61 4.90
C GLN A 118 -0.82 -5.51 5.63
N THR A 119 -1.53 -4.98 6.64
CA THR A 119 -2.55 -5.73 7.38
C THR A 119 -3.71 -6.19 6.48
N ILE A 120 -4.15 -5.32 5.55
CA ILE A 120 -5.21 -5.67 4.59
C ILE A 120 -4.74 -6.74 3.61
N LEU A 121 -3.51 -6.63 3.10
CA LEU A 121 -2.95 -7.60 2.16
C LEU A 121 -2.68 -8.95 2.85
N ASP A 122 -2.10 -8.95 4.05
CA ASP A 122 -1.83 -10.18 4.82
C ASP A 122 -3.11 -10.91 5.25
N GLY A 123 -4.20 -10.16 5.48
CA GLY A 123 -5.51 -10.72 5.82
C GLY A 123 -6.38 -11.13 4.62
N ASP A 124 -5.91 -10.92 3.38
CA ASP A 124 -6.70 -11.19 2.18
C ASP A 124 -6.74 -12.69 1.84
N SER A 125 -7.91 -13.15 1.40
CA SER A 125 -8.10 -14.51 0.90
C SER A 125 -7.65 -14.67 -0.56
N TYR A 126 -7.43 -13.55 -1.28
CA TYR A 126 -7.11 -13.53 -2.71
C TYR A 126 -8.11 -14.35 -3.53
N SER A 127 -9.39 -14.23 -3.18
CA SER A 127 -10.50 -14.85 -3.90
C SER A 127 -11.41 -13.77 -4.51
N PRO A 128 -12.00 -14.03 -5.69
CA PRO A 128 -13.04 -13.18 -6.27
C PRO A 128 -14.15 -12.84 -5.26
N VAL A 129 -14.59 -11.58 -5.22
CA VAL A 129 -15.72 -11.16 -4.37
C VAL A 129 -17.01 -11.71 -4.96
N ASN A 130 -17.73 -12.53 -4.17
CA ASN A 130 -19.05 -13.03 -4.54
C ASN A 130 -20.13 -12.13 -3.96
N LEU A 131 -20.96 -11.55 -4.81
CA LEU A 131 -22.12 -10.74 -4.43
C LEU A 131 -23.35 -11.64 -4.37
N ALA A 132 -23.92 -11.78 -3.17
CA ALA A 132 -25.15 -12.54 -2.97
C ALA A 132 -26.40 -11.67 -3.18
N SER A 133 -26.28 -10.35 -3.06
CA SER A 133 -27.41 -9.42 -3.10
C SER A 133 -27.11 -8.10 -3.80
N GLU A 134 -28.17 -7.43 -4.26
CA GLU A 134 -28.12 -6.08 -4.85
C GLU A 134 -27.65 -5.02 -3.84
N GLU A 135 -27.95 -5.22 -2.55
CA GLU A 135 -27.53 -4.31 -1.46
C GLU A 135 -26.01 -4.34 -1.20
N GLU A 136 -25.38 -5.52 -1.31
CA GLU A 136 -23.92 -5.66 -1.25
C GLU A 136 -23.25 -4.97 -2.44
N CYS A 137 -23.86 -5.10 -3.63
CA CYS A 137 -23.40 -4.40 -4.81
C CYS A 137 -23.50 -2.87 -4.64
N ALA A 138 -24.63 -2.37 -4.13
CA ALA A 138 -24.82 -0.93 -3.91
C ALA A 138 -23.79 -0.36 -2.92
N ARG A 139 -23.50 -1.07 -1.81
CA ARG A 139 -22.47 -0.67 -0.85
C ARG A 139 -21.08 -0.62 -1.48
N LEU A 140 -20.75 -1.59 -2.35
CA LEU A 140 -19.46 -1.62 -3.04
C LEU A 140 -19.33 -0.54 -4.11
N VAL A 141 -20.40 -0.20 -4.83
CA VAL A 141 -20.42 0.93 -5.79
C VAL A 141 -20.16 2.27 -5.08
N ILE A 142 -20.69 2.44 -3.86
CA ILE A 142 -20.44 3.64 -3.05
C ILE A 142 -18.98 3.67 -2.57
N ALA A 143 -18.44 2.53 -2.15
CA ALA A 143 -17.09 2.44 -1.62
C ALA A 143 -16.00 2.46 -2.70
N PHE A 144 -16.30 1.98 -3.92
CA PHE A 144 -15.33 1.82 -4.99
C PHE A 144 -15.95 2.10 -6.37
N PRO A 145 -15.32 2.94 -7.20
CA PRO A 145 -15.80 3.22 -8.55
C PRO A 145 -15.61 1.98 -9.44
N LEU A 146 -16.69 1.25 -9.70
CA LEU A 146 -16.71 0.12 -10.63
C LEU A 146 -16.73 0.63 -12.07
N SER A 147 -15.61 1.18 -12.54
CA SER A 147 -15.49 1.79 -13.87
C SER A 147 -15.57 0.78 -15.02
N SER A 148 -15.41 -0.52 -14.74
CA SER A 148 -15.09 -1.55 -15.73
C SER A 148 -16.07 -2.72 -15.79
N ILE A 149 -17.12 -2.78 -14.97
CA ILE A 149 -18.07 -3.89 -15.02
C ILE A 149 -19.20 -3.51 -15.97
N PRO A 150 -19.25 -4.08 -17.18
CA PRO A 150 -20.28 -3.77 -18.15
C PRO A 150 -21.57 -4.38 -17.64
N THR A 151 -22.36 -3.60 -16.90
CA THR A 151 -23.62 -4.03 -16.30
C THR A 151 -23.42 -5.19 -15.32
N VAL A 152 -23.55 -4.94 -14.02
CA VAL A 152 -24.00 -6.01 -13.12
C VAL A 152 -25.36 -6.42 -13.66
N SER A 153 -25.36 -7.42 -14.56
CA SER A 153 -26.56 -8.05 -15.06
C SER A 153 -27.36 -8.44 -13.82
N SER A 154 -28.65 -8.18 -13.85
CA SER A 154 -29.61 -8.30 -12.75
C SER A 154 -29.84 -9.76 -12.29
N VAL A 155 -28.79 -10.59 -12.27
CA VAL A 155 -28.80 -12.01 -11.95
C VAL A 155 -27.72 -12.26 -10.89
N PHE A 156 -28.15 -12.28 -9.63
CA PHE A 156 -27.32 -12.71 -8.51
C PHE A 156 -27.37 -14.25 -8.40
N PRO A 157 -26.27 -14.92 -8.00
CA PRO A 157 -25.01 -14.37 -7.50
C PRO A 157 -24.05 -13.92 -8.60
N ALA A 158 -23.41 -12.76 -8.41
CA ALA A 158 -22.41 -12.21 -9.34
C ALA A 158 -21.01 -12.25 -8.72
N SER A 159 -20.01 -12.73 -9.46
CA SER A 159 -18.61 -12.73 -9.01
C SER A 159 -17.87 -11.54 -9.64
N LEU A 160 -17.21 -10.74 -8.81
CA LEU A 160 -16.32 -9.67 -9.24
C LEU A 160 -14.92 -10.22 -9.50
N PRO A 161 -14.16 -9.67 -10.46
CA PRO A 161 -12.84 -10.19 -10.80
C PRO A 161 -11.76 -9.88 -9.76
N PHE A 162 -12.03 -9.02 -8.77
CA PHE A 162 -11.08 -8.59 -7.75
C PHE A 162 -11.44 -9.09 -6.35
N SER A 163 -10.46 -9.06 -5.43
CA SER A 163 -10.62 -9.48 -4.03
C SER A 163 -11.15 -8.33 -3.13
N PRO A 164 -11.67 -8.63 -1.92
CA PRO A 164 -12.19 -7.61 -1.02
C PRO A 164 -11.11 -6.62 -0.52
N ALA A 165 -9.82 -6.94 -0.71
CA ALA A 165 -8.74 -6.02 -0.41
C ALA A 165 -8.80 -4.74 -1.25
N ILE A 166 -9.30 -4.78 -2.49
CA ILE A 166 -9.28 -3.62 -3.39
C ILE A 166 -10.19 -2.48 -2.90
N PRO A 167 -11.49 -2.70 -2.62
CA PRO A 167 -12.34 -1.66 -2.01
C PRO A 167 -11.80 -1.16 -0.67
N ALA A 168 -11.21 -2.05 0.14
CA ALA A 168 -10.62 -1.69 1.43
C ALA A 168 -9.41 -0.75 1.25
N ILE A 169 -8.48 -1.08 0.34
CA ILE A 169 -7.33 -0.24 0.00
C ILE A 169 -7.79 1.12 -0.51
N TYR A 170 -8.77 1.15 -1.42
CA TYR A 170 -9.30 2.40 -1.96
C TYR A 170 -9.90 3.30 -0.86
N THR A 171 -10.68 2.71 0.06
CA THR A 171 -11.22 3.43 1.22
C THR A 171 -10.11 3.99 2.10
N GLN A 172 -9.05 3.21 2.37
CA GLN A 172 -7.90 3.68 3.15
C GLN A 172 -7.17 4.85 2.48
N VAL A 173 -7.05 4.84 1.15
CA VAL A 173 -6.46 5.96 0.39
C VAL A 173 -7.34 7.20 0.51
N GLN A 174 -8.67 7.07 0.43
CA GLN A 174 -9.58 8.21 0.65
C GLN A 174 -9.44 8.77 2.07
N GLU A 175 -9.38 7.93 3.09
CA GLU A 175 -9.17 8.36 4.47
C GLU A 175 -7.80 9.03 4.67
N PHE A 176 -6.74 8.56 3.98
CA PHE A 176 -5.45 9.26 3.96
C PHE A 176 -5.57 10.67 3.40
N VAL A 177 -6.23 10.83 2.24
CA VAL A 177 -6.41 12.14 1.60
C VAL A 177 -7.19 13.09 2.54
N LYS A 178 -8.25 12.59 3.20
CA LYS A 178 -9.00 13.36 4.21
C LYS A 178 -8.12 13.73 5.41
N ALA A 179 -7.28 12.84 5.91
CA ALA A 179 -6.38 13.12 7.02
C ALA A 179 -5.29 14.16 6.66
N CYS A 180 -4.80 14.14 5.41
CA CYS A 180 -3.92 15.19 4.88
C CYS A 180 -4.67 16.53 4.77
N LEU A 181 -5.93 16.51 4.33
CA LEU A 181 -6.77 17.71 4.24
C LEU A 181 -7.02 18.32 5.63
N GLN A 182 -7.42 17.52 6.62
CA GLN A 182 -7.64 17.97 8.00
C GLN A 182 -6.38 18.58 8.62
N PHE A 183 -5.18 18.06 8.29
CA PHE A 183 -3.94 18.67 8.75
C PHE A 183 -3.62 19.97 8.00
N SER A 184 -4.12 20.15 6.78
CA SER A 184 -3.91 21.37 6.00
C SER A 184 -4.85 22.52 6.37
N GLU A 185 -5.96 22.24 7.05
CA GLU A 185 -6.83 23.23 7.68
C GLU A 185 -5.98 24.14 8.59
N ASP A 186 -6.27 25.43 8.69
CA ASP A 186 -5.52 26.42 9.49
C ASP A 186 -4.07 26.76 9.08
N LEU A 187 -3.52 26.16 8.01
CA LEU A 187 -2.19 26.53 7.48
C LEU A 187 -2.23 27.70 6.48
N HIS A 188 -3.40 28.30 6.23
CA HIS A 188 -3.62 29.37 5.25
C HIS A 188 -3.05 29.09 3.85
N LEU A 189 -2.99 27.83 3.45
CA LEU A 189 -2.52 27.44 2.12
C LEU A 189 -3.52 27.91 1.05
N SER A 190 -2.98 28.33 -0.10
CA SER A 190 -3.82 28.54 -1.28
C SER A 190 -4.42 27.22 -1.77
N THR A 191 -5.54 27.29 -2.47
CA THR A 191 -6.21 26.10 -3.03
C THR A 191 -5.30 25.30 -3.97
N THR A 192 -4.43 25.98 -4.71
CA THR A 192 -3.43 25.37 -5.61
C THR A 192 -2.32 24.65 -4.84
N GLU A 193 -1.79 25.26 -3.77
CA GLU A 193 -0.75 24.63 -2.94
C GLU A 193 -1.29 23.41 -2.18
N LEU A 194 -2.55 23.45 -1.80
CA LEU A 194 -3.26 22.35 -1.14
C LEU A 194 -3.47 21.19 -2.13
N ASP A 195 -3.94 21.45 -3.34
CA ASP A 195 -4.09 20.43 -4.39
C ASP A 195 -2.75 19.77 -4.75
N ASP A 196 -1.70 20.57 -4.97
CA ASP A 196 -0.35 20.08 -5.26
C ASP A 196 0.23 19.25 -4.10
N MET A 197 -0.09 19.60 -2.85
CA MET A 197 0.29 18.80 -1.69
C MET A 197 -0.42 17.45 -1.69
N LEU A 198 -1.75 17.47 -1.81
CA LEU A 198 -2.56 16.26 -1.72
C LEU A 198 -2.17 15.28 -2.83
N ARG A 199 -1.93 15.77 -4.05
CA ARG A 199 -1.45 14.93 -5.16
C ARG A 199 -0.06 14.36 -4.91
N ARG A 200 0.90 15.17 -4.45
CA ARG A 200 2.26 14.70 -4.15
C ARG A 200 2.29 13.67 -3.03
N SER A 201 1.61 13.93 -1.92
CA SER A 201 1.53 13.01 -0.78
C SER A 201 0.80 11.71 -1.17
N THR A 202 -0.30 11.79 -1.92
CA THR A 202 -1.01 10.60 -2.40
C THR A 202 -0.14 9.79 -3.37
N ASN A 203 0.54 10.44 -4.33
CA ASN A 203 1.49 9.76 -5.20
C ASN A 203 2.59 9.06 -4.41
N GLN A 204 3.15 9.71 -3.40
CA GLN A 204 4.17 9.10 -2.54
C GLN A 204 3.62 7.89 -1.77
N LEU A 205 2.37 7.95 -1.28
CA LEU A 205 1.72 6.82 -0.62
C LEU A 205 1.54 5.64 -1.58
N LEU A 206 1.00 5.90 -2.77
CA LEU A 206 0.71 4.87 -3.77
C LEU A 206 2.00 4.22 -4.30
N THR A 207 3.02 5.02 -4.60
CA THR A 207 4.27 4.52 -5.20
C THR A 207 5.23 3.89 -4.19
N ARG A 208 5.34 4.43 -2.97
CA ARG A 208 6.28 3.88 -1.96
C ARG A 208 5.64 2.84 -1.07
N ALA A 209 4.47 3.12 -0.50
CA ALA A 209 3.87 2.23 0.48
C ALA A 209 3.07 1.12 -0.21
N LEU A 210 2.10 1.47 -1.05
CA LEU A 210 1.22 0.48 -1.66
C LEU A 210 1.94 -0.36 -2.73
N ALA A 211 2.57 0.25 -3.72
CA ALA A 211 3.31 -0.48 -4.75
C ALA A 211 4.49 -1.27 -4.16
N GLY A 212 5.20 -0.71 -3.18
CA GLY A 212 6.25 -1.42 -2.45
C GLY A 212 5.71 -2.67 -1.74
N SER A 213 4.58 -2.56 -1.04
CA SER A 213 3.94 -3.72 -0.39
C SER A 213 3.46 -4.77 -1.40
N LEU A 214 2.93 -4.34 -2.55
CA LEU A 214 2.49 -5.25 -3.62
C LEU A 214 3.67 -5.99 -4.26
N MET A 215 4.80 -5.30 -4.50
CA MET A 215 6.03 -5.89 -5.02
C MET A 215 6.63 -6.89 -4.03
N GLU A 216 6.71 -6.52 -2.75
CA GLU A 216 7.16 -7.44 -1.69
C GLU A 216 6.28 -8.68 -1.66
N LEU A 217 4.96 -8.49 -1.68
CA LEU A 217 3.99 -9.57 -1.71
C LEU A 217 4.16 -10.49 -2.94
N ALA A 218 4.38 -9.93 -4.13
CA ALA A 218 4.63 -10.71 -5.35
C ALA A 218 5.85 -11.64 -5.22
N THR A 219 6.88 -11.21 -4.49
CA THR A 219 8.11 -11.98 -4.27
C THR A 219 8.05 -12.97 -3.09
N ARG A 220 7.06 -12.85 -2.19
CA ARG A 220 6.98 -13.70 -0.99
C ARG A 220 6.74 -15.15 -1.38
N PRO A 221 7.51 -16.12 -0.82
CA PRO A 221 7.41 -17.55 -1.13
C PRO A 221 6.14 -18.23 -0.57
N SER A 222 5.37 -17.55 0.27
CA SER A 222 4.13 -18.10 0.85
C SER A 222 2.96 -18.13 -0.12
N LEU A 223 2.93 -17.25 -1.13
CA LEU A 223 1.80 -17.15 -2.05
C LEU A 223 1.77 -18.28 -3.09
N GLY A 224 0.59 -18.87 -3.29
CA GLY A 224 0.38 -19.83 -4.37
C GLY A 224 0.31 -19.15 -5.75
N PRO A 225 0.53 -19.91 -6.85
CA PRO A 225 0.43 -19.36 -8.21
C PRO A 225 -0.95 -18.76 -8.50
N LEU A 226 -2.05 -19.35 -8.00
CA LEU A 226 -3.40 -18.79 -8.16
C LEU A 226 -3.56 -17.43 -7.47
N GLN A 227 -2.98 -17.27 -6.27
CA GLN A 227 -3.05 -16.03 -5.52
C GLN A 227 -2.25 -14.91 -6.21
N LEU A 228 -1.13 -15.25 -6.85
CA LEU A 228 -0.36 -14.30 -7.66
C LEU A 228 -1.11 -13.87 -8.94
N VAL A 229 -1.86 -14.77 -9.57
CA VAL A 229 -2.76 -14.41 -10.68
C VAL A 229 -3.83 -13.43 -10.21
N GLN A 230 -4.47 -13.72 -9.07
CA GLN A 230 -5.47 -12.82 -8.49
C GLN A 230 -4.86 -11.46 -8.09
N LEU A 231 -3.63 -11.46 -7.57
CA LEU A 231 -2.87 -10.24 -7.27
C LEU A 231 -2.65 -9.39 -8.52
N SER A 232 -2.28 -10.00 -9.66
CA SER A 232 -2.13 -9.28 -10.93
C SER A 232 -3.43 -8.59 -11.36
N VAL A 233 -4.56 -9.28 -11.21
CA VAL A 233 -5.90 -8.72 -11.50
C VAL A 233 -6.22 -7.56 -10.55
N ASN A 234 -5.99 -7.77 -9.25
CA ASN A 234 -6.17 -6.77 -8.21
C ASN A 234 -5.36 -5.48 -8.49
N ILE A 235 -4.09 -5.61 -8.89
CA ILE A 235 -3.23 -4.48 -9.27
C ILE A 235 -3.79 -3.77 -10.52
N GLY A 236 -4.29 -4.52 -11.50
CA GLY A 236 -4.92 -3.96 -12.69
C GLY A 236 -6.21 -3.18 -12.40
N GLU A 237 -7.00 -3.59 -11.42
CA GLU A 237 -8.19 -2.85 -10.98
C GLU A 237 -7.83 -1.60 -10.17
N LEU A 238 -6.77 -1.66 -9.34
CA LEU A 238 -6.24 -0.48 -8.66
C LEU A 238 -5.74 0.57 -9.67
N GLU A 239 -5.05 0.14 -10.73
CA GLU A 239 -4.61 1.01 -11.81
C GLU A 239 -5.79 1.72 -12.50
N GLN A 240 -6.87 0.99 -12.79
CA GLN A 240 -8.10 1.53 -13.39
C GLN A 240 -8.84 2.51 -12.47
N SER A 241 -8.67 2.40 -11.15
CA SER A 241 -9.30 3.29 -10.17
C SER A 241 -8.58 4.64 -9.97
N LEU A 242 -7.34 4.78 -10.46
CA LEU A 242 -6.53 6.01 -10.31
C LEU A 242 -7.19 7.28 -10.87
N PRO A 243 -7.87 7.27 -12.04
CA PRO A 243 -8.59 8.45 -12.53
C PRO A 243 -9.69 8.89 -11.56
N SER A 244 -10.46 7.96 -11.00
CA SER A 244 -11.51 8.29 -10.02
C SER A 244 -10.95 8.85 -8.72
N LEU A 245 -9.76 8.39 -8.29
CA LEU A 245 -9.06 9.00 -7.17
C LEU A 245 -8.57 10.42 -7.48
N THR A 246 -8.16 10.66 -8.73
CA THR A 246 -7.77 11.99 -9.22
C THR A 246 -8.96 12.95 -9.17
N ASP A 247 -10.14 12.49 -9.62
CA ASP A 247 -11.39 13.24 -9.56
C ASP A 247 -11.84 13.50 -8.12
N PHE A 248 -11.65 12.52 -7.22
CA PHE A 248 -11.93 12.68 -5.79
C PHE A 248 -11.09 13.80 -5.15
N ILE A 249 -9.78 13.84 -5.43
CA ILE A 249 -8.90 14.92 -4.93
C ILE A 249 -9.35 16.28 -5.50
N SER A 250 -9.62 16.34 -6.81
CA SER A 250 -10.14 17.56 -7.46
C SER A 250 -11.47 18.03 -6.88
N GLY A 251 -12.38 17.10 -6.53
CA GLY A 251 -13.65 17.41 -5.89
C GLY A 251 -13.49 18.00 -4.49
N LEU A 252 -12.48 17.55 -3.73
CA LEU A 252 -12.17 18.09 -2.39
C LEU A 252 -11.54 19.49 -2.45
N THR A 253 -10.70 19.76 -3.46
CA THR A 253 -10.01 21.05 -3.59
C THR A 253 -10.81 22.10 -4.36
N GLY A 254 -11.91 21.69 -5.01
CA GLY A 254 -12.73 22.55 -5.88
C GLY A 254 -12.03 22.96 -7.17
N MET A 255 -10.87 22.36 -7.49
CA MET A 255 -10.14 22.60 -8.74
C MET A 255 -10.63 21.66 -9.83
N ALA A 256 -11.20 22.23 -10.90
CA ALA A 256 -11.55 21.46 -12.09
C ALA A 256 -10.31 20.78 -12.68
N THR A 257 -10.47 19.56 -13.18
CA THR A 257 -9.44 18.75 -13.88
C THR A 257 -8.96 19.39 -15.20
N SER A 258 -9.51 20.54 -15.58
CA SER A 258 -9.22 21.26 -16.81
C SER A 258 -8.09 22.26 -16.64
N ALA A 259 -6.84 21.79 -16.61
CA ALA A 259 -5.70 22.55 -17.12
C ALA A 259 -4.49 21.62 -17.27
N THR A 260 -3.91 21.69 -18.46
CA THR A 260 -2.75 21.00 -19.06
C THR A 260 -1.44 20.94 -18.24
N HIS A 261 -1.45 21.26 -16.94
CA HIS A 261 -0.27 21.27 -16.06
C HIS A 261 -0.46 20.58 -14.69
N ASN A 262 -1.62 20.00 -14.40
CA ASN A 262 -1.81 19.30 -13.11
C ASN A 262 -1.01 17.99 -13.09
N THR A 263 -0.23 17.79 -12.04
CA THR A 263 0.52 16.55 -11.79
C THR A 263 -0.46 15.36 -11.68
N LEU A 264 -0.66 14.64 -12.79
CA LEU A 264 -1.44 13.41 -12.82
C LEU A 264 -0.88 12.41 -11.78
N LEU A 265 -1.71 11.48 -11.31
CA LEU A 265 -1.20 10.40 -10.47
C LEU A 265 -0.28 9.50 -11.32
N TYR A 266 1.03 9.58 -11.09
CA TYR A 266 2.03 8.80 -11.83
C TYR A 266 2.17 7.35 -11.31
N ALA A 267 1.34 6.96 -10.34
CA ALA A 267 1.36 5.63 -9.77
C ALA A 267 1.05 4.51 -10.78
N SER A 268 0.45 4.82 -11.93
CA SER A 268 0.14 3.84 -12.98
C SER A 268 1.40 3.12 -13.47
N ASP A 269 2.51 3.83 -13.70
CA ASP A 269 3.75 3.18 -14.15
C ASP A 269 4.30 2.23 -13.08
N THR A 270 4.28 2.64 -11.81
CA THR A 270 4.75 1.80 -10.69
C THR A 270 3.86 0.60 -10.43
N PHE A 271 2.54 0.74 -10.60
CA PHE A 271 1.60 -0.39 -10.53
C PHE A 271 1.76 -1.33 -11.71
N ARG A 272 2.03 -0.82 -12.91
CA ARG A 272 2.34 -1.65 -14.08
C ARG A 272 3.61 -2.47 -13.85
N ASP A 273 4.63 -1.89 -13.21
CA ASP A 273 5.85 -2.61 -12.84
C ASP A 273 5.58 -3.66 -11.75
N ALA A 274 4.79 -3.34 -10.72
CA ALA A 274 4.38 -4.31 -9.70
C ALA A 274 3.56 -5.46 -10.30
N ARG A 275 2.68 -5.16 -11.27
CA ARG A 275 1.90 -6.15 -12.00
C ARG A 275 2.78 -7.08 -12.82
N ARG A 276 3.74 -6.53 -13.57
CA ARG A 276 4.72 -7.34 -14.33
C ARG A 276 5.50 -8.26 -13.41
N LEU A 277 5.95 -7.76 -12.26
CA LEU A 277 6.65 -8.58 -11.27
C LEU A 277 5.78 -9.73 -10.74
N ALA A 278 4.49 -9.48 -10.48
CA ALA A 278 3.55 -10.53 -10.11
C ALA A 278 3.37 -11.56 -11.22
N GLU A 279 3.27 -11.12 -12.48
CA GLU A 279 3.15 -11.97 -13.66
C GLU A 279 4.40 -12.84 -13.89
N GLU A 280 5.61 -12.29 -13.75
CA GLU A 280 6.88 -13.03 -13.81
C GLU A 280 7.01 -14.03 -12.65
N SER A 281 6.54 -13.65 -11.46
CA SER A 281 6.52 -14.52 -10.29
C SER A 281 5.59 -15.72 -10.50
N VAL A 282 4.46 -15.57 -11.21
CA VAL A 282 3.59 -16.70 -11.58
C VAL A 282 4.37 -17.73 -12.39
N GLU A 283 5.13 -17.29 -13.40
CA GLU A 283 5.94 -18.19 -14.24
C GLU A 283 6.95 -18.98 -13.40
N SER A 284 7.76 -18.28 -12.59
CA SER A 284 8.78 -18.92 -11.74
C SER A 284 8.16 -19.91 -10.74
N ARG A 285 7.02 -19.58 -10.14
CA ARG A 285 6.31 -20.45 -9.19
C ARG A 285 5.76 -21.71 -9.84
N LEU A 286 5.23 -21.60 -11.06
CA LEU A 286 4.73 -22.76 -11.78
C LEU A 286 5.85 -23.71 -12.15
N VAL A 287 6.98 -23.18 -12.62
CA VAL A 287 8.21 -23.96 -12.87
C VAL A 287 8.66 -24.67 -11.60
N GLY A 288 8.74 -23.99 -10.46
CA GLY A 288 9.09 -24.62 -9.18
C GLY A 288 8.08 -25.70 -8.74
N LYS A 289 6.78 -25.52 -9.03
CA LYS A 289 5.78 -26.56 -8.78
C LYS A 289 5.96 -27.78 -9.69
N VAL A 290 6.34 -27.56 -10.96
CA VAL A 290 6.72 -28.67 -11.86
C VAL A 290 7.90 -29.44 -11.26
N ASP A 291 8.93 -28.77 -10.75
CA ASP A 291 10.07 -29.42 -10.09
C ASP A 291 9.65 -30.26 -8.88
N GLU A 292 8.76 -29.74 -8.03
CA GLU A 292 8.22 -30.49 -6.88
C GLU A 292 7.54 -31.79 -7.33
N PHE A 293 6.68 -31.74 -8.37
CA PHE A 293 6.03 -32.94 -8.90
C PHE A 293 7.02 -33.90 -9.55
N VAL A 294 7.96 -33.39 -10.35
CA VAL A 294 8.96 -34.20 -11.04
C VAL A 294 9.93 -34.84 -10.05
N SER A 295 10.18 -34.23 -8.89
CA SER A 295 11.02 -34.83 -7.83
C SER A 295 10.43 -36.12 -7.25
N LEU A 296 9.12 -36.35 -7.41
CA LEU A 296 8.42 -37.58 -7.02
C LEU A 296 8.52 -38.68 -8.08
N ALA A 297 9.23 -38.44 -9.19
CA ALA A 297 9.37 -39.40 -10.27
C ALA A 297 10.24 -40.60 -9.83
N GLU A 298 9.58 -41.74 -9.59
CA GLU A 298 10.24 -43.01 -9.28
C GLU A 298 10.17 -43.94 -10.49
N TYR A 299 11.22 -43.90 -11.33
CA TYR A 299 11.34 -44.82 -12.47
C TYR A 299 12.16 -46.06 -12.09
N ALA A 300 11.55 -47.24 -12.24
CA ALA A 300 12.26 -48.52 -12.15
C ALA A 300 13.04 -48.77 -13.45
N TRP A 301 14.18 -48.08 -13.63
CA TRP A 301 14.97 -48.10 -14.87
C TRP A 301 15.45 -49.48 -15.32
N ALA A 302 15.54 -50.44 -14.39
CA ALA A 302 15.91 -51.84 -14.64
C ALA A 302 14.71 -52.81 -14.70
N GLY A 303 13.47 -52.33 -14.57
CA GLY A 303 12.26 -53.18 -14.58
C GLY A 303 11.97 -53.73 -15.97
N GLU A 304 11.67 -55.03 -16.08
CA GLU A 304 11.49 -55.69 -17.40
C GLU A 304 10.14 -55.33 -18.07
N GLU A 305 9.12 -54.97 -17.29
CA GLU A 305 7.78 -54.65 -17.80
C GLU A 305 7.31 -53.24 -17.39
N PRO A 306 6.59 -52.52 -18.27
CA PRO A 306 5.95 -51.26 -17.91
C PRO A 306 4.76 -51.50 -16.97
N THR A 307 4.38 -50.48 -16.19
CA THR A 307 3.22 -50.57 -15.29
C THR A 307 1.88 -50.51 -16.04
N GLY A 308 1.90 -50.22 -17.35
CA GLY A 308 0.73 -50.18 -18.24
C GLY A 308 -0.16 -48.95 -18.09
N ARG A 309 0.17 -48.02 -17.18
CA ARG A 309 -0.52 -46.73 -16.97
C ARG A 309 0.51 -45.61 -16.84
N ALA A 310 0.11 -44.38 -17.16
CA ALA A 310 0.97 -43.22 -16.90
C ALA A 310 1.25 -43.07 -15.39
N SER A 311 2.41 -42.50 -15.07
CA SER A 311 2.89 -42.27 -13.71
C SER A 311 1.96 -41.32 -12.96
N SER A 312 1.65 -41.65 -11.71
CA SER A 312 0.67 -40.90 -10.91
C SER A 312 1.08 -39.44 -10.70
N TYR A 313 2.38 -39.18 -10.45
CA TYR A 313 2.90 -37.82 -10.26
C TYR A 313 2.61 -36.92 -11.48
N LEU A 314 2.65 -37.49 -12.69
CA LEU A 314 2.45 -36.77 -13.94
C LEU A 314 0.96 -36.48 -14.17
N LEU A 315 0.09 -37.44 -13.86
CA LEU A 315 -1.36 -37.23 -13.93
C LEU A 315 -1.83 -36.16 -12.94
N ASP A 316 -1.26 -36.16 -11.73
CA ASP A 316 -1.52 -35.13 -10.71
C ASP A 316 -0.99 -33.76 -11.17
N LEU A 317 0.22 -33.71 -11.75
CA LEU A 317 0.78 -32.49 -12.34
C LEU A 317 -0.10 -31.93 -13.47
N LEU A 318 -0.56 -32.79 -14.40
CA LEU A 318 -1.43 -32.37 -15.52
C LEU A 318 -2.77 -31.87 -15.01
N THR A 319 -3.33 -32.50 -13.97
CA THR A 319 -4.58 -32.06 -13.33
C THR A 319 -4.39 -30.70 -12.67
N PHE A 320 -3.27 -30.50 -11.96
CA PHE A 320 -2.88 -29.23 -11.37
C PHE A 320 -2.72 -28.12 -12.43
N LEU A 321 -1.95 -28.37 -13.49
CA LEU A 321 -1.73 -27.40 -14.58
C LEU A 321 -3.04 -27.04 -15.30
N ARG A 322 -3.92 -28.03 -15.57
CA ARG A 322 -5.24 -27.77 -16.14
C ARG A 322 -6.09 -26.88 -15.24
N SER A 323 -6.08 -27.14 -13.93
CA SER A 323 -6.79 -26.29 -12.95
C SER A 323 -6.27 -24.85 -12.98
N ILE A 324 -4.96 -24.64 -13.04
CA ILE A 324 -4.38 -23.29 -13.10
C ILE A 324 -4.65 -22.60 -14.43
N PHE A 325 -4.47 -23.30 -15.55
CA PHE A 325 -4.67 -22.73 -16.88
C PHE A 325 -6.14 -22.35 -17.14
N SER A 326 -7.09 -23.00 -16.46
CA SER A 326 -8.50 -22.57 -16.50
C SER A 326 -8.71 -21.18 -15.90
N LEU A 327 -7.85 -20.73 -14.98
CA LEU A 327 -7.90 -19.42 -14.32
C LEU A 327 -7.11 -18.35 -15.09
N PHE A 328 -6.32 -18.73 -16.11
CA PHE A 328 -5.57 -17.79 -16.95
C PHE A 328 -6.46 -16.93 -17.86
N SER A 329 -7.78 -17.18 -17.91
CA SER A 329 -8.73 -16.27 -18.54
C SER A 329 -8.65 -14.83 -18.01
N CYS A 330 -8.16 -14.66 -16.78
CA CYS A 330 -8.03 -13.38 -16.10
C CYS A 330 -6.67 -12.69 -16.37
N LEU A 331 -5.68 -13.39 -16.93
CA LEU A 331 -4.37 -12.83 -17.27
C LEU A 331 -4.33 -12.29 -18.71
N PRO A 332 -3.42 -11.34 -19.01
CA PRO A 332 -3.09 -11.00 -20.38
C PRO A 332 -2.67 -12.25 -21.16
N ARG A 333 -3.21 -12.43 -22.38
CA ARG A 333 -2.93 -13.61 -23.23
C ARG A 333 -1.43 -13.85 -23.45
N ALA A 334 -0.62 -12.78 -23.47
CA ALA A 334 0.83 -12.89 -23.63
C ALA A 334 1.49 -13.59 -22.43
N VAL A 335 1.10 -13.22 -21.21
CA VAL A 335 1.62 -13.77 -19.95
C VAL A 335 1.19 -15.22 -19.79
N ALA A 336 -0.09 -15.51 -20.03
CA ALA A 336 -0.61 -16.87 -19.98
C ALA A 336 0.12 -17.81 -20.94
N LYS A 337 0.42 -17.33 -22.16
CA LYS A 337 1.21 -18.08 -23.16
C LYS A 337 2.67 -18.26 -22.72
N ALA A 338 3.30 -17.21 -22.17
CA ALA A 338 4.66 -17.27 -21.67
C ALA A 338 4.80 -18.31 -20.55
N ALA A 339 3.93 -18.21 -19.52
CA ALA A 339 3.91 -19.14 -18.40
C ALA A 339 3.65 -20.59 -18.85
N CYS A 340 2.67 -20.82 -19.74
CA CYS A 340 2.40 -22.15 -20.28
C CYS A 340 3.59 -22.71 -21.07
N MET A 341 4.19 -21.90 -21.96
CA MET A 341 5.37 -22.29 -22.72
C MET A 341 6.57 -22.59 -21.83
N ALA A 342 6.80 -21.79 -20.78
CA ALA A 342 7.86 -22.00 -19.81
C ALA A 342 7.67 -23.32 -19.05
N CYS A 343 6.46 -23.59 -18.56
CA CYS A 343 6.12 -24.84 -17.88
C CYS A 343 6.35 -26.05 -18.79
N CYS A 344 5.83 -26.02 -20.03
CA CYS A 344 5.99 -27.13 -20.98
C CYS A 344 7.45 -27.36 -21.36
N LYS A 345 8.22 -26.29 -21.60
CA LYS A 345 9.66 -26.39 -21.88
C LYS A 345 10.42 -26.98 -20.70
N HIS A 346 10.11 -26.53 -19.48
CA HIS A 346 10.76 -27.00 -18.27
C HIS A 346 10.42 -28.46 -17.97
N LEU A 347 9.16 -28.86 -18.15
CA LEU A 347 8.73 -30.25 -18.03
C LEU A 347 9.46 -31.14 -19.04
N ALA A 348 9.52 -30.74 -20.32
CA ALA A 348 10.23 -31.48 -21.36
C ALA A 348 11.73 -31.62 -21.05
N ALA A 349 12.38 -30.54 -20.61
CA ALA A 349 13.79 -30.54 -20.19
C ALA A 349 14.02 -31.45 -18.97
N SER A 350 13.09 -31.44 -18.01
CA SER A 350 13.18 -32.24 -16.79
C SER A 350 13.01 -33.74 -17.10
N LEU A 351 12.04 -34.12 -17.93
CA LEU A 351 11.87 -35.50 -18.40
C LEU A 351 13.09 -36.00 -19.18
N LEU A 352 13.66 -35.15 -20.04
CA LEU A 352 14.91 -35.45 -20.73
C LEU A 352 16.08 -35.64 -19.76
N SER A 353 16.18 -34.79 -18.73
CA SER A 353 17.22 -34.90 -17.71
C SER A 353 17.11 -36.19 -16.89
N LEU A 354 15.89 -36.65 -16.59
CA LEU A 354 15.64 -37.93 -15.93
C LEU A 354 16.12 -39.10 -16.78
N LEU A 355 15.83 -39.08 -18.09
CA LEU A 355 16.30 -40.10 -19.03
C LEU A 355 17.83 -40.12 -19.14
N LEU A 356 18.46 -38.94 -19.19
CA LEU A 356 19.92 -38.82 -19.27
C LEU A 356 20.60 -39.20 -17.94
N GLY A 357 20.01 -38.88 -16.79
CA GLY A 357 20.49 -39.31 -15.48
C GLY A 357 20.43 -40.83 -15.28
N ALA A 358 19.43 -41.46 -15.89
CA ALA A 358 19.25 -42.91 -15.88
C ALA A 358 20.28 -43.68 -16.70
N SER A 359 21.00 -43.02 -17.61
CA SER A 359 22.01 -43.66 -18.49
C SER A 359 23.19 -44.28 -17.73
N GLY A 360 23.38 -43.97 -16.44
CA GLY A 360 24.30 -44.65 -15.54
C GLY A 360 23.78 -46.00 -14.99
N SER A 361 22.50 -46.30 -15.14
CA SER A 361 21.84 -47.55 -14.75
C SER A 361 21.42 -48.35 -16.00
N ARG A 362 21.28 -49.67 -15.91
CA ARG A 362 20.86 -50.51 -17.05
C ARG A 362 19.46 -50.10 -17.49
N LEU A 363 19.35 -49.38 -18.61
CA LEU A 363 18.08 -48.99 -19.24
C LEU A 363 17.36 -50.23 -19.80
N SER A 364 16.18 -50.53 -19.27
CA SER A 364 15.31 -51.58 -19.78
C SER A 364 14.33 -51.06 -20.83
N ALA A 365 13.83 -51.96 -21.70
CA ALA A 365 12.77 -51.65 -22.64
C ALA A 365 11.44 -51.27 -21.93
N GLY A 366 11.16 -51.89 -20.78
CA GLY A 366 9.99 -51.59 -19.95
C GLY A 366 10.00 -50.17 -19.38
N ALA A 367 11.16 -49.67 -18.92
CA ALA A 367 11.30 -48.30 -18.43
C ALA A 367 11.12 -47.26 -19.54
N LEU A 368 11.66 -47.54 -20.73
CA LEU A 368 11.45 -46.68 -21.91
C LEU A 368 9.99 -46.66 -22.36
N GLN A 369 9.28 -47.79 -22.32
CA GLN A 369 7.86 -47.84 -22.59
C GLN A 369 7.04 -47.07 -21.55
N GLN A 370 7.42 -47.13 -20.26
CA GLN A 370 6.79 -46.34 -19.21
C GLN A 370 6.96 -44.83 -19.45
N LEU A 371 8.16 -44.38 -19.80
CA LEU A 371 8.40 -42.97 -20.15
C LEU A 371 7.63 -42.55 -21.41
N SER A 372 7.47 -43.45 -22.39
CA SER A 372 6.64 -43.21 -23.58
C SER A 372 5.16 -43.02 -23.22
N LEU A 373 4.62 -43.83 -22.29
CA LEU A 373 3.25 -43.66 -21.78
C LEU A 373 3.06 -42.30 -21.09
N ASP A 374 4.07 -41.84 -20.37
CA ASP A 374 4.11 -40.54 -19.70
C ASP A 374 4.13 -39.38 -20.72
N LEU A 375 5.01 -39.46 -21.71
CA LEU A 375 5.09 -38.46 -22.80
C LEU A 375 3.77 -38.35 -23.58
N MET A 376 3.11 -39.47 -23.86
CA MET A 376 1.80 -39.48 -24.53
C MET A 376 0.69 -38.77 -23.73
N GLN A 377 0.83 -38.60 -22.41
CA GLN A 377 -0.11 -37.79 -21.63
C GLN A 377 0.22 -36.29 -21.63
N CYS A 378 1.47 -35.94 -21.93
CA CYS A 378 1.92 -34.54 -22.03
C CYS A 378 1.62 -33.91 -23.40
N GLU A 379 1.62 -34.72 -24.46
CA GLU A 379 1.15 -34.34 -25.81
C GLU A 379 -0.35 -34.03 -25.83
#